data_AF-A0A0L6T3N0-F1
#
_entry.id   AF-A0A0L6T3N0-F1
#
_cell.length_a   1.000
_cell.length_b   1.000
_cell.length_c   1.000
_cell.angle_alpha   90.00
_cell.angle_beta   90.00
_cell.angle_gamma   90.00
#
_symmetry.space_group_name_H-M   'P 1'
#
loop_
_entity.id
_entity.type
_entity.pdbx_description
1 polymer ?
#
loop_
_entity_poly.entity_id
_entity_poly.type
_entity_poly.pdbx_seq_one_letter_code
_entity_poly.pdbx_strand_id
1 'polypeptide(L)' 'MSATMTVCIDDDLKNRLDALAEATQRSKSFLAAEAIGAYVETNEWQIAEIAAALQEADAGDFASDDEVAALAKKWKVSAS' A
#
# COMPACT_ATOMS: atom_id res chain seq x y z
N MET A 1 -8.30 9.50 20.02
CA MET A 1 -9.58 8.78 20.17
C MET A 1 -9.36 7.33 19.73
N SER A 2 -9.92 6.35 20.43
CA SER A 2 -9.88 4.95 20.00
C SER A 2 -11.27 4.52 19.52
N ALA A 3 -11.30 3.73 18.44
CA ALA A 3 -12.49 3.06 17.94
C ALA A 3 -12.32 1.55 18.11
N THR A 4 -13.42 0.82 18.32
CA THR A 4 -13.41 -0.64 18.46
C THR A 4 -14.13 -1.26 17.28
N MET A 5 -13.54 -2.31 16.70
CA MET A 5 -14.15 -3.14 15.67
C MET A 5 -14.00 -4.61 16.04
N THR A 6 -14.92 -5.45 15.56
CA THR A 6 -14.80 -6.91 15.67
C THR A 6 -14.32 -7.44 14.33
N VAL A 7 -13.25 -8.24 14.32
CA VAL A 7 -12.68 -8.84 13.11
C VAL A 7 -12.87 -10.35 13.18
N CYS A 8 -13.44 -10.93 12.13
CA CYS A 8 -13.53 -12.39 11.99
C CYS A 8 -12.24 -12.90 11.36
N ILE A 9 -11.58 -13.84 12.02
CA ILE A 9 -10.39 -14.53 11.54
C ILE A 9 -10.60 -16.03 11.71
N ASP A 10 -9.95 -16.83 10.87
CA ASP A 10 -9.95 -18.29 11.04
C ASP A 10 -9.13 -18.73 12.28
N ASP A 11 -9.34 -19.97 12.69
CA ASP A 11 -8.70 -20.54 13.89
C ASP A 11 -7.17 -20.66 13.75
N ASP A 12 -6.64 -20.87 12.54
CA ASP A 12 -5.19 -20.95 12.30
C ASP A 12 -4.53 -19.59 12.57
N LEU A 13 -5.07 -18.54 11.97
CA LEU A 13 -4.60 -17.17 12.16
C LEU A 13 -4.72 -16.73 13.62
N LYS A 14 -5.82 -17.09 14.28
CA LYS A 14 -6.00 -16.83 15.71
C LYS A 14 -4.89 -17.47 16.54
N ASN A 15 -4.60 -18.75 16.33
CA ASN A 15 -3.55 -19.46 17.08
C ASN A 15 -2.16 -18.87 16.83
N ARG A 16 -1.87 -18.48 15.59
CA ARG A 16 -0.61 -17.82 15.22
C ARG A 16 -0.48 -16.44 15.88
N LEU A 17 -1.57 -15.68 15.96
CA LEU A 17 -1.61 -14.40 16.65
C LEU A 17 -1.46 -14.55 18.16
N ASP A 18 -2.06 -15.60 18.76
CA ASP A 18 -1.88 -15.95 20.17
C ASP A 18 -0.39 -16.20 20.48
N ALA A 19 0.28 -17.05 19.70
CA ALA A 19 1.71 -17.34 19.88
C ALA A 19 2.61 -16.10 19.69
N LEU A 20 2.29 -15.24 18.71
CA LEU A 20 3.03 -14.00 18.47
C LEU A 20 2.87 -13.01 19.64
N ALA A 21 1.65 -12.90 20.18
CA ALA A 21 1.38 -12.07 21.35
C ALA A 21 2.20 -12.50 22.58
N GLU A 22 2.29 -13.81 22.83
CA GLU A 22 3.11 -14.38 23.90
C GLU A 22 4.60 -14.09 23.70
N ALA A 23 5.12 -14.36 22.50
CA ALA A 23 6.53 -14.18 22.18
C ALA A 23 6.99 -12.71 22.23
N THR A 24 6.11 -11.77 21.90
CA THR A 24 6.41 -10.33 21.87
C THR A 24 6.01 -9.59 23.14
N GLN A 25 5.33 -10.27 24.08
CA GLN A 25 4.68 -9.67 25.25
C GLN A 25 3.76 -8.49 24.89
N ARG A 26 2.98 -8.65 23.81
CA ARG A 26 2.00 -7.66 23.36
C ARG A 26 0.59 -8.22 23.43
N SER A 27 -0.40 -7.34 23.53
CA SER A 27 -1.79 -7.77 23.42
C SER A 27 -2.15 -8.07 21.96
N LYS A 28 -3.09 -8.99 21.77
CA LYS A 28 -3.58 -9.34 20.42
C LYS A 28 -4.21 -8.16 19.71
N SER A 29 -4.95 -7.33 20.46
CA SER A 29 -5.55 -6.10 19.94
C SER A 29 -4.48 -5.09 19.47
N PHE A 30 -3.35 -5.02 20.16
CA PHE A 30 -2.23 -4.17 19.74
C PHE A 30 -1.64 -4.67 18.42
N LEU A 31 -1.30 -5.96 18.33
CA LEU A 31 -0.74 -6.56 17.12
C LEU A 31 -1.71 -6.50 15.93
N ALA A 32 -3.00 -6.72 16.17
CA ALA A 32 -4.02 -6.60 15.13
C ALA A 32 -4.16 -5.15 14.63
N ALA A 33 -4.15 -4.17 15.54
CA ALA A 33 -4.20 -2.76 15.15
C ALA A 33 -2.94 -2.35 14.37
N GLU A 34 -1.76 -2.82 14.78
CA GLU A 34 -0.50 -2.57 14.08
C GLU A 34 -0.52 -3.16 12.66
N ALA A 35 -0.93 -4.42 12.51
CA ALA A 35 -1.02 -5.08 11.22
C ALA A 35 -2.04 -4.42 10.29
N ILE A 36 -3.21 -4.04 10.81
CA ILE A 36 -4.23 -3.30 10.04
C ILE A 36 -3.70 -1.93 9.62
N GLY A 37 -3.03 -1.21 10.52
CA GLY A 37 -2.44 0.10 10.22
C GLY A 37 -1.40 0.02 9.10
N ALA A 38 -0.47 -0.92 9.19
CA ALA A 38 0.54 -1.15 8.15
C ALA A 38 -0.08 -1.53 6.80
N TYR A 39 -1.14 -2.36 6.81
CA TYR A 39 -1.87 -2.72 5.60
C TYR A 39 -2.55 -1.49 4.98
N VAL A 40 -3.25 -0.68 5.78
CA VAL A 40 -3.92 0.54 5.30
C VAL A 40 -2.91 1.51 4.70
N GLU A 41 -1.83 1.83 5.41
CA GLU A 41 -0.78 2.75 4.93
C GLU A 41 -0.20 2.30 3.59
N THR A 42 0.06 0.99 3.44
CA THR A 42 0.60 0.41 2.20
C THR A 42 -0.37 0.53 1.03
N ASN A 43 -1.68 0.50 1.26
CA ASN A 43 -2.67 0.53 0.19
C ASN A 43 -3.19 1.94 -0.10
N GLU A 44 -3.27 2.81 0.90
CA GLU A 44 -3.77 4.17 0.75
C GLU A 44 -2.93 4.98 -0.24
N TRP A 45 -1.60 4.90 -0.15
CA TRP A 45 -0.74 5.63 -1.08
C TRP A 45 -0.94 5.15 -2.53
N GLN A 46 -1.09 3.84 -2.74
CA GLN A 46 -1.28 3.27 -4.09
C GLN A 46 -2.61 3.70 -4.68
N ILE A 47 -3.69 3.63 -3.89
CA ILE A 47 -5.03 4.02 -4.34
C ILE A 47 -5.05 5.50 -4.66
N ALA A 48 -4.43 6.35 -3.82
CA ALA A 48 -4.35 7.78 -4.05
C ALA A 48 -3.59 8.11 -5.34
N GLU A 49 -2.45 7.47 -5.57
CA GLU A 49 -1.63 7.69 -6.76
C GLU A 49 -2.35 7.26 -8.04
N ILE A 50 -3.01 6.09 -8.01
CA ILE A 50 -3.81 5.60 -9.15
C ILE A 50 -4.95 6.57 -9.45
N ALA A 51 -5.65 7.05 -8.42
CA ALA A 51 -6.74 8.00 -8.60
C ALA A 51 -6.26 9.34 -9.20
N ALA A 52 -5.11 9.85 -8.75
CA ALA A 52 -4.50 11.06 -9.29
C ALA A 52 -4.07 10.87 -10.75
N ALA A 53 -3.36 9.78 -11.07
CA ALA A 53 -2.93 9.48 -12.42
C ALA A 53 -4.09 9.30 -13.41
N LEU A 54 -5.21 8.71 -12.95
CA LEU A 54 -6.44 8.63 -13.75
C LEU A 54 -7.02 10.02 -14.04
N GLN A 55 -7.02 10.92 -13.05
CA GLN A 55 -7.51 12.29 -13.23
C GLN A 55 -6.64 13.10 -14.19
N GLU A 56 -5.31 12.95 -14.12
CA GLU A 56 -4.35 13.57 -15.05
C GLU A 56 -4.57 13.05 -16.48
N ALA A 57 -4.71 11.73 -16.63
CA ALA A 57 -4.99 11.09 -17.90
C ALA A 57 -6.32 11.55 -18.52
N ASP A 58 -7.40 11.63 -17.73
CA ASP A 58 -8.69 12.13 -18.17
C ASP A 58 -8.64 13.62 -18.55
N ALA A 59 -7.74 14.39 -17.93
CA ALA A 59 -7.46 15.78 -18.29
C ALA A 59 -6.56 15.92 -19.53
N GLY A 60 -6.04 14.81 -20.08
CA GLY A 60 -5.11 14.80 -21.19
C GLY A 60 -3.70 15.29 -20.83
N ASP A 61 -3.36 15.29 -19.54
CA ASP A 61 -2.05 15.71 -19.02
C ASP A 61 -1.02 14.59 -19.19
N PHE A 62 -0.67 14.34 -20.45
CA PHE A 62 0.37 13.40 -20.83
C PHE A 62 1.61 14.14 -21.29
N ALA A 63 2.78 13.51 -21.09
CA ALA A 63 4.02 13.99 -21.69
C ALA A 63 3.87 14.05 -23.21
N SER A 64 4.38 15.15 -23.78
CA SER A 64 4.48 15.33 -25.22
C SER A 64 5.52 14.39 -25.84
N ASP A 65 5.39 14.14 -27.15
CA ASP A 65 6.34 13.30 -27.90
C ASP A 65 7.79 13.78 -27.76
N ASP A 66 8.01 15.10 -27.69
CA ASP A 66 9.33 15.71 -27.53
C ASP A 66 9.93 15.43 -26.14
N GLU A 67 9.11 15.44 -25.08
CA GLU A 67 9.53 15.11 -23.73
C GLU A 67 9.89 13.62 -23.61
N VAL A 68 9.12 12.75 -24.25
CA VAL A 68 9.39 11.31 -24.33
C VAL A 68 10.70 11.05 -25.08
N ALA A 69 10.93 11.73 -26.20
CA ALA A 69 12.16 11.61 -26.98
C ALA A 69 13.40 12.10 -26.20
N ALA A 70 13.27 13.19 -25.45
CA ALA A 70 14.33 13.72 -24.60
C ALA A 70 14.69 12.75 -23.46
N LEU A 71 13.69 12.12 -22.83
CA LEU A 71 13.89 11.07 -21.81
C LEU A 71 14.60 9.85 -22.40
N ALA A 72 14.15 9.32 -23.54
CA ALA A 72 14.76 8.16 -24.19
C ALA A 72 16.26 8.39 -24.49
N LYS A 73 16.60 9.60 -24.96
CA LYS A 73 17.99 10.00 -25.23
C LYS A 73 18.83 10.14 -23.95
N LYS A 74 18.24 10.68 -22.88
CA LYS A 74 18.92 10.88 -21.58
C LYS A 74 19.30 9.55 -20.92
N TRP A 75 18.44 8.54 -21.00
CA TRP A 75 18.62 7.28 -20.28
C TRP A 75 19.28 6.17 -21.10
N LYS A 76 19.68 6.42 -22.36
CA LYS A 76 20.23 5.41 -23.30
C LYS A 76 19.55 4.05 -23.09
N VAL A 77 18.21 4.04 -23.08
CA VAL A 77 17.46 2.79 -23.12
C VAL A 77 17.69 2.22 -24.51
N SER A 78 18.77 1.47 -24.66
CA SER A 78 18.91 0.51 -25.75
C SER A 78 17.90 -0.59 -25.46
N ALA A 79 16.64 -0.35 -25.85
CA ALA A 79 15.76 -1.45 -26.17
C ALA A 79 16.40 -2.18 -27.35
N SER A 80 17.00 -3.33 -27.07
CA SER A 80 17.46 -4.32 -28.03
C SER A 80 16.92 -5.66 -27.59
#